data_AF-A0A356F7V1-F1
#
_entry.id   AF-A0A356F7V1-F1
#
_cell.length_a   1.000
_cell.length_b   1.000
_cell.length_c   1.000
_cell.angle_alpha   90.00
_cell.angle_beta   90.00
_cell.angle_gamma   90.00
#
_symmetry.space_group_name_H-M   'P 1'
#
loop_
_entity.id
_entity.type
_entity.pdbx_description
1 polymer ?
#
loop_
_entity_poly.entity_id
_entity_poly.type
_entity_poly.pdbx_seq_one_letter_code
_entity_poly.pdbx_strand_id
1 'polypeptide(L)'
;MRIKVVLVFVISMLGAWQAQSAQFIRGDSNLDGQVDISDPVALLGILFLGNEDPGCADAQDANDSGEADISDAIFTLAYLFSGGRMPPPPFGECGCDETDDDALDCQTPPDGCSADPCGIVEPSQCIDQEFLTEMVRREVAPIICIAPDAAVIEVTDTMTATVCPADEDTMCEGEPGCPVAVTEITTELDMDNERLIGHMEGNVRGLTIRVDSGFGGDTDCQVDIDFSGDMIIPFVTGFDDEDNLILVEILPIEFDRDSVVIELDARGGFICSLLSGFQDLFVEDLIGQLE
;
A
#
# COMPACT_ATOMS: atom_id res chain seq x y z
N MET A 1 31.53 -2.46 -1.75
CA MET A 1 31.41 -1.01 -2.02
C MET A 1 30.20 -0.55 -1.21
N ARG A 2 30.36 0.38 -0.26
CA ARG A 2 29.26 0.84 0.61
C ARG A 2 28.69 2.09 -0.03
N ILE A 3 27.42 2.06 -0.43
CA ILE A 3 26.77 3.16 -1.14
C ILE A 3 25.91 3.91 -0.12
N LYS A 4 26.21 5.19 0.07
CA LYS A 4 25.36 6.11 0.83
C LYS A 4 24.45 6.80 -0.16
N VAL A 5 23.19 6.37 -0.27
CA VAL A 5 22.20 7.09 -1.06
C VAL A 5 21.73 8.28 -0.24
N VAL A 6 22.22 9.47 -0.57
CA VAL A 6 21.73 10.72 0.01
C VAL A 6 20.53 11.15 -0.82
N LEU A 7 19.33 10.83 -0.35
CA LEU A 7 18.06 11.15 -1.01
C LEU A 7 17.73 12.64 -0.77
N VAL A 8 18.42 13.52 -1.49
CA VAL A 8 18.17 14.97 -1.50
C VAL A 8 17.49 15.29 -2.82
N PHE A 9 16.15 15.32 -2.81
CA PHE A 9 15.21 15.98 -3.76
C PHE A 9 13.91 15.18 -4.09
N VAL A 10 13.14 14.75 -3.08
CA VAL A 10 11.65 14.65 -3.20
C VAL A 10 10.93 15.13 -1.91
N ILE A 11 11.64 15.68 -0.93
CA ILE A 11 11.06 16.13 0.35
C ILE A 11 10.48 17.56 0.27
N SER A 12 10.55 18.23 -0.89
CA SER A 12 10.12 19.63 -1.04
C SER A 12 8.76 19.84 -1.72
N MET A 13 7.99 18.78 -2.02
CA MET A 13 6.63 18.90 -2.57
C MET A 13 5.55 18.00 -1.94
N LEU A 14 5.90 17.19 -0.93
CA LEU A 14 4.92 16.60 -0.02
C LEU A 14 5.12 17.27 1.34
N GLY A 15 4.03 17.53 2.06
CA GLY A 15 4.04 18.22 3.34
C GLY A 15 5.09 17.66 4.28
N ALA A 16 5.60 18.49 5.19
CA ALA A 16 6.53 18.05 6.22
C ALA A 16 5.95 16.80 6.91
N TRP A 17 6.49 15.62 6.59
CA TRP A 17 6.37 14.46 7.46
C TRP A 17 7.08 14.90 8.74
N GLN A 18 6.33 15.29 9.76
CA GLN A 18 6.90 15.26 11.09
C GLN A 18 7.08 13.78 11.35
N ALA A 19 8.30 13.28 11.14
CA ALA A 19 8.67 11.96 11.59
C ALA A 19 8.32 11.87 13.09
N GLN A 20 7.30 11.10 13.44
CA GLN A 20 6.99 10.80 14.84
C GLN A 20 8.30 10.42 15.56
N SER A 21 8.56 11.06 16.69
CA SER A 21 9.90 11.07 17.29
C SER A 21 10.30 9.73 17.92
N ALA A 22 9.34 8.87 18.26
CA ALA A 22 9.57 7.56 18.87
C ALA A 22 8.39 6.59 18.68
N GLN A 23 8.65 5.29 18.84
CA GLN A 23 7.58 4.29 18.89
C GLN A 23 6.77 4.40 20.19
N PHE A 24 5.50 4.03 20.12
CA PHE A 24 4.58 4.07 21.25
C PHE A 24 3.57 2.92 21.23
N ILE A 25 2.77 2.85 22.29
CA ILE A 25 1.61 1.98 22.39
C ILE A 25 0.38 2.89 22.59
N ARG A 26 -0.55 2.86 21.65
CA ARG A 26 -1.76 3.67 21.68
C ARG A 26 -2.60 3.31 22.91
N GLY A 27 -2.95 4.31 23.70
CA GLY A 27 -3.66 4.14 24.96
C GLY A 27 -2.78 3.88 26.20
N ASP A 28 -1.46 3.77 26.06
CA ASP A 28 -0.49 3.75 27.18
C ASP A 28 -0.18 5.18 27.63
N SER A 29 -1.16 5.84 28.25
CA SER A 29 -1.05 7.26 28.61
C SER A 29 -0.06 7.52 29.75
N ASN A 30 0.37 6.49 30.48
CA ASN A 30 1.34 6.62 31.56
C ASN A 30 2.77 6.20 31.16
N LEU A 31 2.94 5.64 29.95
CA LEU A 31 4.19 5.18 29.33
C LEU A 31 4.87 4.02 30.07
N ASP A 32 4.12 3.17 30.76
CA ASP A 32 4.66 2.01 31.50
C ASP A 32 4.75 0.71 30.68
N GLY A 33 4.38 0.78 29.40
CA GLY A 33 4.44 -0.32 28.44
C GLY A 33 3.22 -1.23 28.46
N GLN A 34 2.18 -0.91 29.23
CA GLN A 34 0.94 -1.69 29.31
C GLN A 34 -0.29 -0.80 29.26
N VAL A 35 -1.28 -1.19 28.45
CA VAL A 35 -2.59 -0.52 28.46
C VAL A 35 -3.50 -1.15 29.51
N ASP A 36 -3.68 -0.48 30.64
CA ASP A 36 -4.54 -0.89 31.75
C ASP A 36 -5.36 0.27 32.37
N ILE A 37 -5.92 0.06 33.57
CA ILE A 37 -6.77 1.08 34.22
C ILE A 37 -6.00 2.33 34.65
N SER A 38 -4.69 2.25 34.78
CA SER A 38 -3.84 3.36 35.20
C SER A 38 -3.71 4.43 34.10
N ASP A 39 -3.83 4.07 32.82
CA ASP A 39 -3.76 5.01 31.70
C ASP A 39 -4.87 6.05 31.66
N PRO A 40 -6.17 5.68 31.68
CA PRO A 40 -7.23 6.68 31.72
C PRO A 40 -7.19 7.50 33.01
N VAL A 41 -6.63 6.96 34.11
CA VAL A 41 -6.41 7.73 35.34
C VAL A 41 -5.28 8.75 35.17
N ALA A 42 -4.18 8.36 34.50
CA ALA A 42 -3.06 9.23 34.18
C ALA A 42 -3.50 10.38 33.28
N LEU A 43 -4.18 10.08 32.17
CA LEU A 43 -4.70 11.07 31.23
C LEU A 43 -5.65 12.07 31.90
N LEU A 44 -6.63 11.60 32.68
CA LEU A 44 -7.52 12.49 33.43
C LEU A 44 -6.77 13.36 34.46
N GLY A 45 -5.70 12.82 35.04
CA GLY A 45 -4.80 13.57 35.92
C GLY A 45 -4.06 14.69 35.19
N ILE A 46 -3.58 14.43 33.98
CA ILE A 46 -2.94 15.44 33.10
C ILE A 46 -3.97 16.53 32.76
N LEU A 47 -5.14 16.14 32.23
CA LEU A 47 -6.17 17.06 31.74
C LEU A 47 -6.78 17.95 32.83
N PHE A 48 -6.99 17.42 34.04
CA PHE A 48 -7.79 18.11 35.06
C PHE A 48 -7.04 18.45 36.35
N LEU A 49 -5.95 17.76 36.66
CA LEU A 49 -5.22 17.92 37.93
C LEU A 49 -3.86 18.60 37.75
N GLY A 50 -3.44 18.85 36.51
CA GLY A 50 -2.15 19.46 36.20
C GLY A 50 -0.98 18.54 36.53
N ASN A 51 -1.18 17.22 36.41
CA ASN A 51 -0.08 16.27 36.46
C ASN A 51 0.91 16.55 35.32
N GLU A 52 2.15 16.15 35.52
CA GLU A 52 3.18 16.24 34.49
C GLU A 52 2.81 15.30 33.32
N ASP A 53 2.86 15.85 32.12
CA ASP A 53 2.66 15.10 30.88
C ASP A 53 3.93 14.29 30.59
N PRO A 54 3.82 12.96 30.39
CA PRO A 54 4.96 12.10 30.14
C PRO A 54 5.59 12.31 28.75
N GLY A 55 5.01 13.14 27.89
CA GLY A 55 5.65 13.61 26.66
C GLY A 55 5.42 12.72 25.45
N CYS A 56 4.29 12.01 25.42
CA CYS A 56 3.83 11.25 24.26
C CYS A 56 2.33 11.46 24.10
N ALA A 57 1.96 12.36 23.19
CA ALA A 57 0.56 12.73 22.97
C ALA A 57 -0.19 11.68 22.15
N ASP A 58 0.50 10.97 21.24
CA ASP A 58 -0.09 9.88 20.45
C ASP A 58 -0.53 8.69 21.32
N ALA A 59 0.23 8.38 22.38
CA ALA A 59 -0.19 7.36 23.34
C ALA A 59 -1.41 7.79 24.17
N GLN A 60 -1.67 9.10 24.27
CA GLN A 60 -2.81 9.66 25.00
C GLN A 60 -4.07 9.74 24.13
N ASP A 61 -3.95 9.87 22.81
CA ASP A 61 -5.05 9.79 21.85
C ASP A 61 -5.42 8.32 21.56
N ALA A 62 -6.01 7.67 22.58
CA ALA A 62 -6.38 6.26 22.52
C ALA A 62 -7.40 5.94 21.41
N ASN A 63 -8.18 6.94 20.97
CA ASN A 63 -9.20 6.75 19.94
C ASN A 63 -8.81 7.24 18.55
N ASP A 64 -7.58 7.78 18.40
CA ASP A 64 -6.97 8.17 17.14
C ASP A 64 -7.79 9.24 16.41
N SER A 65 -8.10 10.32 17.14
CA SER A 65 -8.92 11.44 16.66
C SER A 65 -8.13 12.68 16.27
N GLY A 66 -6.83 12.69 16.54
CA GLY A 66 -5.92 13.82 16.44
C GLY A 66 -5.97 14.79 17.63
N GLU A 67 -6.67 14.43 18.71
CA GLU A 67 -6.74 15.22 19.94
C GLU A 67 -6.74 14.32 21.18
N ALA A 68 -5.76 14.49 22.06
CA ALA A 68 -5.75 13.82 23.37
C ALA A 68 -6.69 14.54 24.36
N ASP A 69 -7.88 13.99 24.61
CA ASP A 69 -8.91 14.58 25.45
C ASP A 69 -9.66 13.58 26.36
N ILE A 70 -10.81 13.99 26.93
CA ILE A 70 -11.59 13.13 27.83
C ILE A 70 -12.19 11.91 27.13
N SER A 71 -12.41 11.99 25.82
CA SER A 71 -12.97 10.91 25.01
C SER A 71 -12.03 9.71 24.94
N ASP A 72 -10.71 9.91 24.98
CA ASP A 72 -9.71 8.85 25.04
C ASP A 72 -9.76 8.07 26.34
N ALA A 73 -9.87 8.77 27.48
CA ALA A 73 -10.03 8.11 28.77
C ALA A 73 -11.31 7.27 28.80
N ILE A 74 -12.41 7.75 28.20
CA ILE A 74 -13.65 7.00 28.07
C ILE A 74 -13.47 5.80 27.13
N PHE A 75 -12.75 5.97 26.02
CA PHE A 75 -12.48 4.95 25.03
C PHE A 75 -11.67 3.79 25.63
N THR A 76 -10.56 4.08 26.31
CA THR A 76 -9.72 3.08 27.00
C THR A 76 -10.52 2.32 28.06
N LEU A 77 -11.33 3.01 28.88
CA LEU A 77 -12.19 2.36 29.88
C LEU A 77 -13.26 1.47 29.24
N ALA A 78 -13.83 1.88 28.11
CA ALA A 78 -14.82 1.10 27.38
C ALA A 78 -14.19 -0.18 26.82
N TYR A 79 -12.99 -0.10 26.25
CA TYR A 79 -12.20 -1.26 25.83
C TYR A 79 -11.95 -2.23 26.99
N LEU A 80 -11.39 -1.73 28.10
CA LEU A 80 -10.98 -2.56 29.23
C LEU A 80 -12.14 -3.26 29.96
N PHE A 81 -13.28 -2.60 30.11
CA PHE A 81 -14.34 -3.08 31.03
C PHE A 81 -15.70 -3.35 30.38
N SER A 82 -15.94 -2.83 29.17
CA SER A 82 -17.26 -2.88 28.52
C SER A 82 -17.27 -3.64 27.20
N GLY A 83 -16.14 -4.21 26.78
CA GLY A 83 -16.00 -4.84 25.46
C GLY A 83 -16.12 -3.81 24.33
N GLY A 84 -15.65 -2.58 24.57
CA GLY A 84 -15.53 -1.54 23.56
C GLY A 84 -14.57 -1.92 22.43
N ARG A 85 -14.47 -1.06 21.42
CA ARG A 85 -13.54 -1.28 20.31
C ARG A 85 -12.10 -1.32 20.85
N MET A 86 -11.29 -2.21 20.28
CA MET A 86 -9.85 -2.20 20.51
C MET A 86 -9.26 -0.91 19.92
N PRO A 87 -8.28 -0.27 20.60
CA PRO A 87 -7.58 0.88 20.04
C PRO A 87 -6.98 0.58 18.66
N PRO A 88 -6.97 1.56 17.74
CA PRO A 88 -6.23 1.46 16.48
C PRO A 88 -4.74 1.18 16.72
N PRO A 89 -4.04 0.57 15.75
CA PRO A 89 -2.60 0.40 15.84
C PRO A 89 -1.88 1.77 15.95
N PRO A 90 -0.69 1.83 16.59
CA PRO A 90 0.02 0.73 17.24
C PRO A 90 -0.56 0.39 18.61
N PHE A 91 -1.06 -0.85 18.82
CA PHE A 91 -1.71 -1.26 20.07
C PHE A 91 -1.24 -2.65 20.50
N GLY A 92 -0.94 -2.82 21.79
CA GLY A 92 -0.46 -4.07 22.40
C GLY A 92 1.02 -4.39 22.19
N GLU A 93 1.64 -3.80 21.17
CA GLU A 93 3.09 -3.83 20.92
C GLU A 93 3.52 -2.43 20.47
N CYS A 94 4.78 -2.08 20.72
CA CYS A 94 5.34 -0.80 20.27
C CYS A 94 5.31 -0.69 18.75
N GLY A 95 4.89 0.45 18.23
CA GLY A 95 4.90 0.72 16.80
C GLY A 95 4.88 2.21 16.50
N CYS A 96 4.89 2.51 15.20
CA CYS A 96 4.74 3.87 14.70
C CYS A 96 3.28 4.16 14.37
N ASP A 97 2.90 5.43 14.38
CA ASP A 97 1.59 5.85 13.92
C ASP A 97 1.49 5.72 12.40
N GLU A 98 0.54 4.90 11.92
CA GLU A 98 0.28 4.74 10.48
C GLU A 98 -0.67 5.83 9.95
N THR A 99 -1.33 6.55 10.86
CA THR A 99 -2.26 7.64 10.61
C THR A 99 -1.68 8.98 11.04
N ASP A 100 -0.34 9.13 11.01
CA ASP A 100 0.42 10.36 11.32
C ASP A 100 0.09 11.52 10.34
N ASP A 101 -1.16 11.96 10.35
CA ASP A 101 -1.74 13.03 9.53
C ASP A 101 -2.14 14.25 10.38
N ASP A 102 -1.91 14.18 11.69
CA ASP A 102 -2.21 15.22 12.66
C ASP A 102 -0.93 15.93 13.18
N ALA A 103 -1.03 16.61 14.32
CA ALA A 103 0.07 17.40 14.91
C ALA A 103 0.55 16.84 16.26
N LEU A 104 0.05 15.67 16.66
CA LEU A 104 0.49 14.95 17.83
C LEU A 104 1.85 14.29 17.54
N ASP A 105 2.60 14.02 18.61
CA ASP A 105 3.93 13.42 18.50
C ASP A 105 4.24 12.66 19.79
N CYS A 106 5.15 11.69 19.68
CA CYS A 106 5.67 10.91 20.78
C CYS A 106 7.15 11.19 20.99
N GLN A 107 7.46 12.19 21.82
CA GLN A 107 8.84 12.60 22.11
C GLN A 107 9.53 11.67 23.11
N THR A 108 8.75 11.00 23.96
CA THR A 108 9.24 10.09 24.99
C THR A 108 8.62 8.70 24.76
N PRO A 109 9.41 7.67 24.42
CA PRO A 109 8.88 6.33 24.24
C PRO A 109 8.43 5.71 25.59
N PRO A 110 7.41 4.85 25.57
CA PRO A 110 7.10 3.97 26.70
C PRO A 110 8.24 3.05 27.11
N ASP A 111 8.17 2.55 28.34
CA ASP A 111 9.07 1.53 28.86
C ASP A 111 9.05 0.28 27.95
N GLY A 112 10.16 0.05 27.25
CA GLY A 112 10.31 -1.08 26.33
C GLY A 112 10.11 -0.76 24.85
N CYS A 113 9.71 0.46 24.51
CA CYS A 113 9.60 0.95 23.13
C CYS A 113 10.88 1.63 22.64
N SER A 114 11.09 1.65 21.31
CA SER A 114 12.26 2.31 20.73
C SER A 114 12.12 3.84 20.74
N ALA A 115 13.19 4.51 21.14
CA ALA A 115 13.36 5.97 21.02
C ALA A 115 13.79 6.39 19.59
N ASP A 116 13.92 5.43 18.68
CA ASP A 116 14.30 5.71 17.31
C ASP A 116 13.13 6.41 16.59
N PRO A 117 13.39 7.50 15.86
CA PRO A 117 12.34 8.24 15.14
C PRO A 117 11.64 7.37 14.09
N CYS A 118 10.32 7.32 14.19
CA CYS A 118 9.44 6.78 13.18
C CYS A 118 9.52 7.64 11.91
N GLY A 119 9.83 7.03 10.77
CA GLY A 119 9.98 7.75 9.50
C GLY A 119 11.38 8.35 9.24
N ILE A 120 12.34 8.22 10.17
CA ILE A 120 13.76 8.43 9.85
C ILE A 120 14.43 7.06 9.77
N VAL A 121 14.54 6.54 8.56
CA VAL A 121 15.59 5.57 8.25
C VAL A 121 16.91 6.28 8.55
N GLU A 122 17.60 5.91 9.63
CA GLU A 122 18.96 6.39 9.84
C GLU A 122 19.75 6.15 8.52
N PRO A 123 20.45 7.15 7.97
CA PRO A 123 21.23 6.99 6.73
C PRO A 123 22.51 6.16 6.95
N SER A 124 22.50 5.23 7.90
CA SER A 124 23.61 4.37 8.24
C SER A 124 23.53 2.98 7.61
N GLN A 125 22.40 2.59 7.02
CA GLN A 125 22.29 1.33 6.29
C GLN A 125 22.20 1.62 4.79
N CYS A 126 23.10 1.00 4.03
CA CYS A 126 22.99 0.98 2.59
C CYS A 126 21.57 0.52 2.23
N ILE A 127 20.93 1.17 1.26
CA ILE A 127 19.70 0.65 0.66
C ILE A 127 20.01 -0.77 0.18
N ASP A 128 19.45 -1.77 0.85
CA ASP A 128 19.51 -3.16 0.43
C ASP A 128 18.21 -3.55 -0.27
N GLN A 129 18.21 -4.73 -0.88
CA GLN A 129 17.07 -5.21 -1.68
C GLN A 129 15.81 -5.42 -0.83
N GLU A 130 15.96 -5.74 0.45
CA GLU A 130 14.83 -5.96 1.36
C GLU A 130 14.13 -4.63 1.65
N PHE A 131 14.91 -3.59 1.95
CA PHE A 131 14.39 -2.24 2.14
C PHE A 131 13.69 -1.67 0.89
N LEU A 132 14.27 -1.86 -0.30
CA LEU A 132 13.63 -1.43 -1.56
C LEU A 132 12.32 -2.17 -1.83
N THR A 133 12.29 -3.46 -1.55
CA THR A 133 11.10 -4.29 -1.76
C THR A 133 9.96 -3.83 -0.85
N GLU A 134 10.24 -3.57 0.42
CA GLU A 134 9.23 -3.08 1.37
C GLU A 134 8.76 -1.65 1.03
N MET A 135 9.65 -0.77 0.59
CA MET A 135 9.26 0.56 0.12
C MET A 135 8.30 0.48 -1.08
N VAL A 136 8.66 -0.29 -2.11
CA VAL A 136 7.81 -0.44 -3.31
C VAL A 136 6.49 -1.11 -2.95
N ARG A 137 6.51 -2.12 -2.08
CA ARG A 137 5.29 -2.79 -1.61
C ARG A 137 4.33 -1.86 -0.89
N ARG A 138 4.85 -0.89 -0.12
CA ARG A 138 4.01 0.08 0.60
C ARG A 138 3.36 1.09 -0.34
N GLU A 139 4.04 1.45 -1.42
CA GLU A 139 3.55 2.41 -2.42
C GLU A 139 2.62 1.75 -3.45
N VAL A 140 2.81 0.47 -3.77
CA VAL A 140 1.91 -0.28 -4.66
C VAL A 140 0.72 -0.79 -3.85
N ALA A 141 -0.47 -0.25 -4.14
CA ALA A 141 -1.69 -0.67 -3.48
C ALA A 141 -1.89 -2.21 -3.62
N PRO A 142 -2.31 -2.90 -2.54
CA PRO A 142 -2.53 -4.36 -2.57
C PRO A 142 -3.64 -4.77 -3.53
N ILE A 143 -4.51 -3.81 -3.89
CA ILE A 143 -5.59 -3.96 -4.85
C ILE A 143 -5.48 -2.82 -5.86
N ILE A 144 -5.45 -3.17 -7.15
CA ILE A 144 -5.55 -2.22 -8.25
C ILE A 144 -6.99 -2.27 -8.78
N CYS A 145 -7.62 -1.11 -8.96
CA CYS A 145 -8.99 -1.03 -9.46
C CYS A 145 -9.03 -0.82 -10.97
N ILE A 146 -9.55 -1.82 -11.70
CA ILE A 146 -9.89 -1.67 -13.11
C ILE A 146 -11.22 -0.91 -13.20
N ALA A 147 -11.21 0.20 -13.94
CA ALA A 147 -12.41 0.99 -14.21
C ALA A 147 -13.48 0.18 -14.97
N PRO A 148 -14.77 0.52 -14.82
CA PRO A 148 -15.82 -0.10 -15.61
C PRO A 148 -15.62 0.18 -17.11
N ASP A 149 -15.89 -0.83 -17.93
CA ASP A 149 -15.68 -0.86 -19.39
C ASP A 149 -14.23 -0.49 -19.81
N ALA A 150 -13.24 -0.82 -18.97
CA ALA A 150 -11.84 -0.42 -19.18
C ALA A 150 -11.25 -0.86 -20.53
N ALA A 151 -11.65 -2.04 -21.02
CA ALA A 151 -11.19 -2.55 -22.30
C ALA A 151 -12.34 -3.18 -23.09
N VAL A 152 -12.41 -2.85 -24.38
CA VAL A 152 -13.31 -3.48 -25.35
C VAL A 152 -12.44 -4.06 -26.46
N ILE A 153 -12.38 -5.39 -26.52
CA ILE A 153 -11.48 -6.14 -27.39
C ILE A 153 -12.29 -6.71 -28.56
N GLU A 154 -11.90 -6.37 -29.78
CA GLU A 154 -12.50 -6.91 -31.00
C GLU A 154 -11.90 -8.29 -31.29
N VAL A 155 -12.62 -9.36 -30.94
CA VAL A 155 -12.18 -10.75 -31.17
C VAL A 155 -12.37 -11.14 -32.64
N THR A 156 -13.45 -10.68 -33.27
CA THR A 156 -13.71 -10.78 -34.72
C THR A 156 -14.56 -9.59 -35.18
N ASP A 157 -14.76 -9.41 -36.49
CA ASP A 157 -15.65 -8.39 -37.09
C ASP A 157 -17.08 -8.36 -36.51
N THR A 158 -17.51 -9.45 -35.85
CA THR A 158 -18.84 -9.59 -35.26
C THR A 158 -18.84 -9.90 -33.77
N MET A 159 -17.67 -10.03 -33.14
CA MET A 159 -17.56 -10.44 -31.74
C MET A 159 -16.67 -9.49 -30.96
N THR A 160 -17.21 -8.92 -29.89
CA THR A 160 -16.49 -8.04 -28.98
C THR A 160 -16.52 -8.59 -27.56
N ALA A 161 -15.44 -8.38 -26.82
CA ALA A 161 -15.33 -8.74 -25.41
C ALA A 161 -15.12 -7.47 -24.58
N THR A 162 -16.01 -7.20 -23.62
CA THR A 162 -15.88 -6.10 -22.67
C THR A 162 -15.36 -6.62 -21.35
N VAL A 163 -14.22 -6.08 -20.91
CA VAL A 163 -13.61 -6.37 -19.61
C VAL A 163 -14.20 -5.43 -18.56
N CYS A 164 -14.64 -6.00 -17.43
CA CYS A 164 -15.27 -5.27 -16.34
C CYS A 164 -16.53 -4.45 -16.75
N PRO A 165 -17.62 -5.10 -17.20
CA PRO A 165 -18.83 -4.39 -17.67
C PRO A 165 -19.41 -3.43 -16.62
N ALA A 166 -19.76 -2.21 -17.02
CA ALA A 166 -20.24 -1.17 -16.10
C ALA A 166 -21.57 -1.47 -15.38
N ASP A 167 -22.37 -2.41 -15.89
CA ASP A 167 -23.67 -2.79 -15.35
C ASP A 167 -23.62 -3.99 -14.38
N GLU A 168 -22.43 -4.50 -14.07
CA GLU A 168 -22.21 -5.54 -13.07
C GLU A 168 -22.12 -4.98 -11.63
N ASP A 169 -22.49 -5.80 -10.65
CA ASP A 169 -22.42 -5.49 -9.21
C ASP A 169 -20.97 -5.62 -8.64
N THR A 170 -19.94 -5.23 -9.40
CA THR A 170 -18.54 -5.35 -8.97
C THR A 170 -18.06 -4.04 -8.32
N MET A 171 -17.49 -4.14 -7.13
CA MET A 171 -17.03 -3.00 -6.34
C MET A 171 -15.52 -3.12 -6.09
N CYS A 172 -14.81 -2.02 -6.29
CA CYS A 172 -13.41 -1.86 -5.92
C CYS A 172 -13.28 -0.61 -5.05
N GLU A 173 -12.86 -0.80 -3.79
CA GLU A 173 -12.69 0.30 -2.81
C GLU A 173 -13.93 1.20 -2.62
N GLY A 174 -15.13 0.67 -2.84
CA GLY A 174 -16.39 1.41 -2.70
C GLY A 174 -16.84 2.16 -3.96
N GLU A 175 -16.09 2.08 -5.06
CA GLU A 175 -16.49 2.54 -6.39
C GLU A 175 -16.78 1.35 -7.33
N PRO A 176 -17.60 1.52 -8.38
CA PRO A 176 -17.78 0.50 -9.40
C PRO A 176 -16.46 0.20 -10.10
N GLY A 177 -16.08 -1.07 -10.17
CA GLY A 177 -14.82 -1.49 -10.78
C GLY A 177 -14.43 -2.91 -10.38
N CYS A 178 -13.42 -3.44 -11.06
CA CYS A 178 -12.95 -4.80 -10.85
C CYS A 178 -11.63 -4.80 -10.08
N PRO A 179 -11.59 -5.40 -8.86
CA PRO A 179 -10.38 -5.46 -8.07
C PRO A 179 -9.39 -6.47 -8.64
N VAL A 180 -8.14 -6.06 -8.73
CA VAL A 180 -6.98 -6.89 -9.11
C VAL A 180 -6.09 -7.00 -7.89
N ALA A 181 -5.92 -8.20 -7.37
CA ALA A 181 -5.06 -8.41 -6.21
C ALA A 181 -3.61 -8.56 -6.67
N VAL A 182 -2.71 -7.75 -6.11
CA VAL A 182 -1.27 -7.96 -6.25
C VAL A 182 -0.83 -8.88 -5.12
N THR A 183 -0.41 -10.10 -5.47
CA THR A 183 -0.11 -11.15 -4.50
C THR A 183 1.34 -11.11 -4.03
N GLU A 184 2.26 -10.73 -4.93
CA GLU A 184 3.68 -10.65 -4.63
C GLU A 184 4.33 -9.52 -5.42
N ILE A 185 5.27 -8.83 -4.77
CA ILE A 185 6.13 -7.83 -5.40
C ILE A 185 7.54 -8.10 -4.88
N THR A 186 8.48 -8.24 -5.79
CA THR A 186 9.91 -8.31 -5.46
C THR A 186 10.67 -7.27 -6.26
N THR A 187 11.80 -6.79 -5.74
CA THR A 187 12.59 -5.78 -6.44
C THR A 187 14.06 -6.16 -6.52
N GLU A 188 14.67 -5.85 -7.66
CA GLU A 188 16.09 -6.02 -7.92
C GLU A 188 16.70 -4.70 -8.40
N LEU A 189 17.68 -4.20 -7.63
CA LEU A 189 18.45 -3.02 -8.02
C LEU A 189 19.62 -3.41 -8.94
N ASP A 190 19.57 -2.98 -10.20
CA ASP A 190 20.62 -3.15 -11.20
C ASP A 190 21.38 -1.84 -11.38
N MET A 191 22.45 -1.69 -10.60
CA MET A 191 23.28 -0.48 -10.62
C MET A 191 24.18 -0.35 -11.84
N ASP A 192 24.50 -1.46 -12.51
CA ASP A 192 25.35 -1.42 -13.70
C ASP A 192 24.59 -0.82 -14.89
N ASN A 193 23.26 -0.96 -14.89
CA ASN A 193 22.36 -0.41 -15.90
C ASN A 193 21.47 0.73 -15.37
N GLU A 194 21.73 1.22 -14.15
CA GLU A 194 20.98 2.28 -13.46
C GLU A 194 19.45 2.09 -13.53
N ARG A 195 18.97 0.91 -13.16
CA ARG A 195 17.54 0.58 -13.16
C ARG A 195 17.14 -0.24 -11.96
N LEU A 196 15.93 -0.01 -11.47
CA LEU A 196 15.26 -0.86 -10.49
C LEU A 196 14.25 -1.72 -11.24
N ILE A 197 14.31 -3.04 -11.06
CA ILE A 197 13.41 -3.99 -11.69
C ILE A 197 12.45 -4.48 -10.61
N GLY A 198 11.17 -4.17 -10.74
CA GLY A 198 10.10 -4.67 -9.87
C GLY A 198 9.37 -5.81 -10.55
N HIS A 199 9.50 -7.02 -10.03
CA HIS A 199 8.72 -8.17 -10.48
C HIS A 199 7.41 -8.22 -9.69
N MET A 200 6.29 -8.29 -10.39
CA MET A 200 4.96 -8.31 -9.79
C MET A 200 4.22 -9.57 -10.22
N GLU A 201 3.58 -10.21 -9.25
CA GLU A 201 2.62 -11.28 -9.49
C GLU A 201 1.27 -10.90 -8.86
N GLY A 202 0.20 -11.30 -9.52
CA GLY A 202 -1.14 -11.07 -9.00
C GLY A 202 -2.18 -11.94 -9.65
N ASN A 203 -3.41 -11.78 -9.18
CA ASN A 203 -4.53 -12.49 -9.74
C ASN A 203 -5.84 -11.72 -9.67
N VAL A 204 -6.74 -12.13 -10.56
CA VAL A 204 -8.14 -11.71 -10.60
C VAL A 204 -8.97 -12.97 -10.54
N ARG A 205 -9.95 -13.02 -9.64
CA ARG A 205 -10.84 -14.17 -9.49
C ARG A 205 -12.26 -13.78 -9.82
N GLY A 206 -12.90 -14.58 -10.67
CA GLY A 206 -14.29 -14.37 -11.07
C GLY A 206 -14.53 -13.05 -11.81
N LEU A 207 -13.55 -12.56 -12.58
CA LEU A 207 -13.72 -11.38 -13.43
C LEU A 207 -14.83 -11.65 -14.45
N THR A 208 -15.82 -10.77 -14.49
CA THR A 208 -16.84 -10.83 -15.55
C THR A 208 -16.27 -10.24 -16.83
N ILE A 209 -16.26 -11.05 -17.90
CA ILE A 209 -16.01 -10.60 -19.27
C ILE A 209 -17.29 -10.83 -20.08
N ARG A 210 -17.86 -9.77 -20.62
CA ARG A 210 -19.05 -9.86 -21.46
C ARG A 210 -18.66 -10.04 -22.92
N VAL A 211 -19.13 -11.11 -23.54
CA VAL A 211 -18.91 -11.38 -24.96
C VAL A 211 -20.20 -11.09 -25.72
N ASP A 212 -20.18 -10.08 -26.58
CA ASP A 212 -21.21 -9.91 -27.61
C ASP A 212 -20.79 -10.76 -28.81
N SER A 213 -21.63 -11.72 -29.18
CA SER A 213 -21.38 -12.61 -30.32
C SER A 213 -21.90 -12.05 -31.65
N GLY A 214 -22.61 -10.92 -31.66
CA GLY A 214 -23.23 -10.30 -32.83
C GLY A 214 -24.43 -11.06 -33.40
N PHE A 215 -24.76 -12.24 -32.84
CA PHE A 215 -25.82 -13.13 -33.36
C PHE A 215 -27.02 -13.31 -32.42
N GLY A 216 -27.19 -12.43 -31.43
CA GLY A 216 -28.46 -12.29 -30.68
C GLY A 216 -28.40 -12.57 -29.18
N GLY A 217 -27.31 -12.19 -28.53
CA GLY A 217 -27.24 -12.12 -27.07
C GLY A 217 -25.81 -12.00 -26.54
N ASP A 218 -25.69 -11.28 -25.44
CA ASP A 218 -24.46 -11.14 -24.68
C ASP A 218 -24.28 -12.39 -23.78
N THR A 219 -23.04 -12.83 -23.62
CA THR A 219 -22.68 -13.93 -22.72
C THR A 219 -21.67 -13.45 -21.71
N ASP A 220 -22.03 -13.49 -20.44
CA ASP A 220 -21.12 -13.17 -19.35
C ASP A 220 -20.29 -14.40 -18.99
N CYS A 221 -18.98 -14.26 -19.11
CA CYS A 221 -17.99 -15.26 -18.78
C CYS A 221 -17.31 -14.90 -17.47
N GLN A 222 -17.21 -15.87 -16.56
CA GLN A 222 -16.39 -15.71 -15.36
C GLN A 222 -14.98 -16.18 -15.66
N VAL A 223 -14.03 -15.30 -15.40
CA VAL A 223 -12.65 -15.47 -15.83
C VAL A 223 -11.74 -15.30 -14.63
N ASP A 224 -10.93 -16.33 -14.38
CA ASP A 224 -9.81 -16.25 -13.44
C ASP A 224 -8.55 -15.90 -14.24
N ILE A 225 -7.82 -14.90 -13.78
CA ILE A 225 -6.58 -14.42 -14.40
C ILE A 225 -5.46 -14.54 -13.38
N ASP A 226 -4.36 -15.15 -13.76
CA ASP A 226 -3.09 -15.09 -13.03
C ASP A 226 -2.11 -14.33 -13.92
N PHE A 227 -1.43 -13.31 -13.39
CA PHE A 227 -0.50 -12.49 -14.16
C PHE A 227 0.83 -12.31 -13.44
N SER A 228 1.88 -12.14 -14.22
CA SER A 228 3.24 -11.87 -13.78
C SER A 228 3.91 -10.93 -14.78
N GLY A 229 4.79 -10.04 -14.32
CA GLY A 229 5.58 -9.21 -15.21
C GLY A 229 6.56 -8.31 -14.47
N ASP A 230 7.50 -7.76 -15.24
CA ASP A 230 8.54 -6.87 -14.74
C ASP A 230 8.23 -5.41 -15.11
N MET A 231 8.35 -4.56 -14.11
CA MET A 231 8.36 -3.11 -14.21
C MET A 231 9.80 -2.62 -14.08
N ILE A 232 10.25 -1.79 -15.00
CA ILE A 232 11.58 -1.20 -15.01
C ILE A 232 11.44 0.28 -14.64
N ILE A 233 12.14 0.68 -13.59
CA ILE A 233 12.23 2.08 -13.15
C ILE A 233 13.67 2.54 -13.40
N PRO A 234 13.94 3.17 -14.55
CA PRO A 234 15.27 3.67 -14.85
C PRO A 234 15.56 4.90 -13.98
N PHE A 235 16.83 5.09 -13.63
CA PHE A 235 17.28 6.24 -12.87
C PHE A 235 18.64 6.72 -13.36
N VAL A 236 19.02 7.92 -12.92
CA VAL A 236 20.32 8.51 -13.22
C VAL A 236 21.04 8.76 -11.90
N THR A 237 22.29 8.32 -11.81
CA THR A 237 23.15 8.61 -10.66
C THR A 237 24.18 9.68 -10.95
N GLY A 238 24.70 10.28 -9.89
CA GLY A 238 25.75 11.29 -9.93
C GLY A 238 26.63 11.19 -8.69
N PHE A 239 27.61 12.08 -8.58
CA PHE A 239 28.45 12.20 -7.39
C PHE A 239 28.31 13.59 -6.78
N ASP A 240 28.22 13.67 -5.46
CA ASP A 240 28.28 14.93 -4.73
C ASP A 240 29.71 15.45 -4.56
N ASP A 241 29.86 16.60 -3.89
CA ASP A 241 31.16 17.24 -3.63
C ASP A 241 32.08 16.41 -2.70
N GLU A 242 31.54 15.38 -2.04
CA GLU A 242 32.26 14.47 -1.15
C GLU A 242 32.50 13.08 -1.80
N ASP A 243 32.32 12.97 -3.11
CA ASP A 243 32.43 11.73 -3.90
C ASP A 243 31.44 10.62 -3.47
N ASN A 244 30.30 10.97 -2.85
CA ASN A 244 29.22 10.02 -2.58
C ASN A 244 28.35 9.85 -3.82
N LEU A 245 27.95 8.61 -4.12
CA LEU A 245 26.99 8.32 -5.18
C LEU A 245 25.59 8.79 -4.75
N ILE A 246 24.97 9.65 -5.55
CA ILE A 246 23.63 10.19 -5.31
C ILE A 246 22.69 9.84 -6.45
N LEU A 247 21.41 9.68 -6.14
CA LEU A 247 20.34 9.59 -7.13
C LEU A 247 20.05 11.02 -7.63
N VAL A 248 20.20 11.25 -8.93
CA VAL A 248 19.99 12.56 -9.56
C VAL A 248 18.56 12.70 -10.06
N GLU A 249 18.06 11.65 -10.73
CA GLU A 249 16.76 11.67 -11.38
C GLU A 249 16.19 10.25 -11.45
N ILE A 250 14.87 10.13 -11.33
CA ILE A 250 14.12 8.91 -11.65
C ILE A 250 13.42 9.18 -12.98
N LEU A 251 13.62 8.28 -13.93
CA LEU A 251 13.03 8.37 -15.27
C LEU A 251 11.64 7.71 -15.29
N PRO A 252 10.82 7.96 -16.32
CA PRO A 252 9.50 7.34 -16.44
C PRO A 252 9.58 5.81 -16.36
N ILE A 253 8.59 5.23 -15.70
CA ILE A 253 8.46 3.79 -15.55
C ILE A 253 8.21 3.15 -16.92
N GLU A 254 8.89 2.03 -17.18
CA GLU A 254 8.75 1.22 -18.38
C GLU A 254 8.25 -0.18 -17.98
N PHE A 255 7.35 -0.78 -18.77
CA PHE A 255 6.94 -2.16 -18.57
C PHE A 255 7.66 -3.08 -19.56
N ASP A 256 8.30 -4.14 -19.06
CA ASP A 256 8.96 -5.12 -19.92
C ASP A 256 7.91 -6.06 -20.52
N ARG A 257 7.46 -5.74 -21.73
CA ARG A 257 6.44 -6.50 -22.47
C ARG A 257 6.84 -7.97 -22.69
N ASP A 258 8.13 -8.25 -22.82
CA ASP A 258 8.61 -9.61 -23.07
C ASP A 258 8.58 -10.46 -21.79
N SER A 259 8.52 -9.83 -20.62
CA SER A 259 8.40 -10.48 -19.31
C SER A 259 6.95 -10.78 -18.91
N VAL A 260 5.96 -10.15 -19.55
CA VAL A 260 4.56 -10.25 -19.14
C VAL A 260 4.00 -11.63 -19.50
N VAL A 261 3.50 -12.33 -18.49
CA VAL A 261 2.80 -13.60 -18.60
C VAL A 261 1.41 -13.44 -18.03
N ILE A 262 0.39 -13.83 -18.81
CA ILE A 262 -1.01 -13.80 -18.39
C ILE A 262 -1.62 -15.17 -18.70
N GLU A 263 -2.12 -15.84 -17.67
CA GLU A 263 -2.84 -17.10 -17.78
C GLU A 263 -4.33 -16.87 -17.51
N LEU A 264 -5.18 -17.46 -18.35
CA LEU A 264 -6.63 -17.18 -18.40
C LEU A 264 -7.45 -18.48 -18.33
N ASP A 265 -8.25 -18.65 -17.27
CA ASP A 265 -9.26 -19.73 -17.13
C ASP A 265 -10.67 -19.14 -17.21
N ALA A 266 -11.38 -19.39 -18.32
CA ALA A 266 -12.73 -18.92 -18.53
C ALA A 266 -13.78 -20.02 -18.34
N ARG A 267 -14.85 -19.69 -17.61
CA ARG A 267 -15.98 -20.57 -17.31
C ARG A 267 -17.30 -19.87 -17.67
N GLY A 268 -18.33 -20.65 -17.98
CA GLY A 268 -19.66 -20.11 -18.35
C GLY A 268 -20.30 -20.70 -19.61
N GLY A 269 -19.71 -21.74 -20.21
CA GLY A 269 -20.29 -22.46 -21.34
C GLY A 269 -19.42 -22.44 -22.60
N PHE A 270 -20.00 -22.75 -23.75
CA PHE A 270 -19.24 -22.94 -25.00
C PHE A 270 -18.54 -21.66 -25.47
N ILE A 271 -19.21 -20.50 -25.42
CA ILE A 271 -18.62 -19.22 -25.84
C ILE A 271 -17.45 -18.84 -24.92
N CYS A 272 -17.59 -19.03 -23.60
CA CYS A 272 -16.51 -18.78 -22.64
C CYS A 272 -15.33 -19.74 -22.82
N SER A 273 -15.57 -21.01 -23.18
CA SER A 273 -14.49 -21.95 -23.49
C SER A 273 -13.70 -21.59 -24.75
N LEU A 274 -14.30 -20.82 -25.67
CA LEU A 274 -13.60 -20.29 -26.83
C LEU A 274 -12.66 -19.13 -26.45
N LEU A 275 -13.01 -18.31 -25.45
CA LEU A 275 -12.12 -17.24 -24.96
C LEU A 275 -10.77 -17.79 -24.48
N SER A 276 -10.77 -18.89 -23.72
CA SER A 276 -9.52 -19.57 -23.33
C SER A 276 -8.72 -20.09 -24.54
N GLY A 277 -9.39 -20.38 -25.67
CA GLY A 277 -8.74 -20.75 -26.92
C GLY A 277 -8.16 -19.56 -27.71
N PHE A 278 -8.59 -18.33 -27.40
CA PHE A 278 -8.11 -17.08 -27.99
C PHE A 278 -7.23 -16.27 -27.03
N GLN A 279 -6.76 -16.90 -25.95
CA GLN A 279 -5.90 -16.29 -24.94
C GLN A 279 -4.74 -15.50 -25.54
N ASP A 280 -4.06 -16.02 -26.58
CA ASP A 280 -2.90 -15.34 -27.17
C ASP A 280 -3.26 -13.98 -27.78
N LEU A 281 -4.41 -13.88 -28.48
CA LEU A 281 -4.87 -12.61 -29.08
C LEU A 281 -5.34 -11.63 -28.02
N PHE A 282 -6.02 -12.13 -27.00
CA PHE A 282 -6.51 -11.33 -25.88
C PHE A 282 -5.35 -10.75 -25.07
N VAL A 283 -4.33 -11.58 -24.78
CA VAL A 283 -3.12 -11.19 -24.05
C VAL A 283 -2.30 -10.20 -24.88
N GLU A 284 -2.14 -10.41 -26.19
CA GLU A 284 -1.41 -9.48 -27.06
C GLU A 284 -2.07 -8.09 -27.10
N ASP A 285 -3.40 -8.02 -27.18
CA ASP A 285 -4.13 -6.75 -27.16
C ASP A 285 -4.06 -6.08 -25.78
N LEU A 286 -4.21 -6.85 -24.69
CA LEU A 286 -4.10 -6.34 -23.33
C LEU A 286 -2.69 -5.77 -23.06
N ILE A 287 -1.63 -6.48 -23.48
CA ILE A 287 -0.25 -6.00 -23.38
C ILE A 287 -0.04 -4.75 -24.26
N GLY A 288 -0.71 -4.66 -25.41
CA GLY A 288 -0.67 -3.49 -26.29
C GLY A 288 -1.32 -2.25 -25.66
N GLN A 289 -2.25 -2.41 -24.73
CA GLN A 289 -2.91 -1.31 -24.01
C GLN A 289 -2.12 -0.81 -22.79
N LEU A 290 -1.02 -1.46 -22.42
CA LEU A 290 -0.14 -1.05 -21.30
C LEU A 290 0.86 0.07 -21.67
N GLU A 291 0.76 0.67 -22.87
CA GLU A 291 1.58 1.82 -23.33
C GLU A 291 1.04 3.19 -22.91
#